data_AF-A0A971RIE4-F1
#
_entry.id   AF-A0A971RIE4-F1
#
_cell.length_a   1.000
_cell.length_b   1.000
_cell.length_c   1.000
_cell.angle_alpha   90.00
_cell.angle_beta   90.00
_cell.angle_gamma   90.00
#
_symmetry.space_group_name_H-M   'P 1'
#
loop_
_entity.id
_entity.type
_entity.pdbx_description
1 polymer ?
#
loop_
_entity_poly.entity_id
_entity_poly.type
_entity_poly.pdbx_seq_one_letter_code
_entity_poly.pdbx_strand_id
1 'polypeptide(L)'
;ALGLPNHLILFRHVLPNAMVATLTFLPFLFTGAVTTLTALDFLGFGMPPGTPSLGELVAQGKANLQSPWLGLTAFATLALLLTLLVFIGEGVRDAFDPRKALLND
;
A
#
# COMPACT_ATOMS: atom_id res chain seq x y z
N ALA A 1 -14.34 -17.68 -37.48
CA ALA A 1 -14.27 -16.58 -36.50
C ALA A 1 -15.40 -16.79 -35.50
N LEU A 2 -15.12 -17.38 -34.34
CA LEU A 2 -16.14 -17.77 -33.36
C LEU A 2 -16.76 -16.48 -32.77
N GLY A 3 -18.03 -16.22 -33.09
CA GLY A 3 -18.79 -15.01 -32.75
C GLY A 3 -19.08 -14.82 -31.26
N LEU A 4 -18.03 -14.78 -30.44
CA LEU A 4 -18.10 -14.43 -29.03
C LEU A 4 -18.27 -12.91 -28.88
N PRO A 5 -19.16 -12.46 -28.00
CA PRO A 5 -19.40 -11.04 -27.86
C PRO A 5 -18.20 -10.35 -27.18
N ASN A 6 -17.93 -9.10 -27.59
CA ASN A 6 -16.72 -8.36 -27.21
C ASN A 6 -16.53 -8.24 -25.69
N HIS A 7 -17.63 -8.14 -24.93
CA HIS A 7 -17.59 -8.10 -23.46
C HIS A 7 -17.06 -9.42 -22.87
N LEU A 8 -17.39 -10.58 -23.44
CA LEU A 8 -16.85 -11.86 -22.96
C LEU A 8 -15.34 -11.94 -23.16
N ILE A 9 -14.81 -11.46 -24.29
CA ILE A 9 -13.37 -11.43 -24.56
C ILE A 9 -12.67 -10.48 -23.58
N LEU A 10 -13.29 -9.33 -23.32
CA LEU A 10 -12.76 -8.33 -22.40
C LEU A 10 -12.66 -8.87 -20.97
N PHE A 11 -13.73 -9.46 -20.42
CA PHE A 11 -13.75 -10.01 -19.06
C PHE A 11 -13.04 -11.37 -18.90
N ARG A 12 -13.03 -12.23 -19.92
CA ARG A 12 -12.43 -13.58 -19.84
C ARG A 12 -10.94 -13.58 -20.17
N HIS A 13 -10.45 -12.67 -21.01
CA HIS A 13 -9.07 -12.73 -21.54
C HIS A 13 -8.28 -11.45 -21.29
N VAL A 14 -8.85 -10.27 -21.57
CA VAL A 14 -8.10 -9.01 -21.45
C VAL A 14 -7.96 -8.56 -19.99
N LEU A 15 -9.05 -8.54 -19.23
CA LEU A 15 -9.07 -8.14 -17.82
C LEU A 15 -8.19 -9.02 -16.93
N PRO A 16 -8.29 -10.36 -16.97
CA PRO A 16 -7.44 -11.22 -16.14
C PRO A 16 -5.94 -11.04 -16.45
N ASN A 17 -5.59 -10.88 -17.72
CA ASN A 17 -4.20 -10.62 -18.13
C ASN A 17 -3.68 -9.25 -17.63
N ALA A 18 -4.51 -8.20 -17.70
CA ALA A 18 -4.16 -6.87 -17.21
C ALA A 18 -4.08 -6.79 -15.67
N MET A 19 -4.95 -7.52 -14.97
CA MET A 19 -4.98 -7.57 -13.51
C MET A 19 -3.65 -8.09 -12.94
N VAL A 20 -3.05 -9.13 -13.52
CA VAL A 20 -1.75 -9.67 -13.08
C VAL A 20 -0.66 -8.60 -13.04
N ALA A 21 -0.57 -7.78 -14.09
CA ALA A 21 0.40 -6.70 -14.15
C ALA A 21 0.12 -5.63 -13.09
N THR A 22 -1.16 -5.28 -12.88
CA THR A 22 -1.55 -4.21 -11.96
C THR A 22 -1.36 -4.62 -10.50
N LEU A 23 -1.72 -5.87 -10.17
CA LEU A 23 -1.57 -6.47 -8.83
C LEU A 23 -0.11 -6.61 -8.42
N THR A 24 0.81 -6.75 -9.37
CA THR A 24 2.25 -6.82 -9.09
C THR A 24 2.78 -5.49 -8.54
N PHE A 25 2.26 -4.36 -9.02
CA PHE A 25 2.71 -3.03 -8.58
C PHE A 25 1.91 -2.47 -7.40
N LEU A 26 0.73 -3.03 -7.14
CA LEU A 26 -0.20 -2.56 -6.12
C LEU A 26 0.42 -2.40 -4.71
N PRO A 27 1.22 -3.36 -4.18
CA PRO A 27 1.85 -3.20 -2.85
C PRO A 27 2.80 -2.00 -2.77
N PHE A 28 3.55 -1.75 -3.85
CA PHE A 28 4.49 -0.64 -3.93
C PHE A 28 3.78 0.70 -4.03
N LEU A 29 2.68 0.77 -4.80
CA LEU A 29 1.85 1.97 -4.91
C LEU A 29 1.23 2.36 -3.56
N PHE A 30 0.70 1.39 -2.82
CA PHE A 30 0.17 1.65 -1.48
C PHE A 30 1.24 2.14 -0.51
N THR A 31 2.41 1.50 -0.50
CA THR A 31 3.55 1.91 0.33
C THR A 31 4.00 3.35 0.00
N GLY A 32 4.10 3.67 -1.29
CA GLY A 32 4.46 5.01 -1.77
C GLY A 32 3.42 6.06 -1.40
N ALA A 33 2.13 5.75 -1.53
CA ALA A 33 1.04 6.64 -1.18
C ALA A 33 1.02 6.97 0.32
N VAL A 34 1.14 5.96 1.19
CA VAL A 34 1.18 6.15 2.66
C VAL A 34 2.40 6.96 3.08
N THR A 35 3.57 6.68 2.48
CA THR A 35 4.80 7.44 2.75
C THR A 35 4.64 8.91 2.34
N THR A 36 4.02 9.16 1.18
CA THR A 36 3.75 10.51 0.70
C THR A 36 2.78 11.25 1.61
N LEU A 37 1.70 10.60 2.03
CA LEU A 37 0.71 11.19 2.94
C LEU A 37 1.33 11.51 4.31
N THR A 38 2.16 10.61 4.84
CA THR A 38 2.93 10.84 6.07
C THR A 38 3.90 12.02 5.94
N ALA A 39 4.57 12.14 4.79
CA ALA A 39 5.49 13.25 4.53
C ALA A 39 4.76 14.59 4.39
N LEU A 40 3.62 14.63 3.69
CA LEU A 40 2.77 15.82 3.57
C LEU A 40 2.25 16.27 4.94
N ASP A 41 1.85 15.30 5.76
CA ASP A 41 1.39 15.53 7.12
C ASP A 41 2.51 16.05 8.04
N PHE A 42 3.73 15.50 7.93
CA PHE A 42 4.92 16.02 8.60
C PHE A 42 5.28 17.45 8.15
N LEU A 43 5.02 17.82 6.90
CA LEU A 43 5.23 19.17 6.37
C LEU A 43 4.10 20.16 6.76
N GLY A 44 3.04 19.69 7.42
CA GLY A 44 1.90 20.53 7.82
C GLY A 44 0.86 20.75 6.73
N PHE A 45 0.92 20.00 5.62
CA PHE A 45 -0.11 19.97 4.58
C PHE A 45 -1.16 18.87 4.80
N GLY A 46 -1.04 18.11 5.89
CA GLY A 46 -1.97 17.06 6.27
C GLY A 46 -3.04 17.55 7.23
N MET A 47 -3.18 16.86 8.38
CA MET A 47 -4.21 17.19 9.36
C MET A 47 -3.84 18.42 10.20
N PRO A 48 -4.82 19.10 10.84
CA PRO A 48 -4.54 20.26 11.68
C PRO A 48 -3.54 19.95 12.80
N PRO A 49 -2.65 20.89 13.16
CA PRO A 49 -1.68 20.68 14.23
C PRO A 49 -2.39 20.34 15.55
N GLY A 50 -1.90 19.30 16.22
CA GLY A 50 -2.50 18.76 17.44
C GLY A 50 -3.42 17.56 17.25
N THR A 51 -3.77 17.18 16.01
CA THR A 51 -4.41 15.89 15.75
C THR A 51 -3.38 14.76 15.73
N PRO A 52 -3.67 13.60 16.33
CA PRO A 52 -2.75 12.47 16.32
C PRO A 52 -2.65 11.90 14.90
N SER A 53 -1.48 12.07 14.28
CA SER A 53 -1.22 11.61 12.92
C SER A 53 0.20 11.05 12.75
N LEU A 54 0.42 10.24 11.71
CA LEU A 54 1.71 9.59 11.42
C LEU A 54 2.83 10.61 11.18
N GLY A 55 2.55 11.70 10.47
CA GLY A 55 3.52 12.77 10.22
C GLY A 55 3.80 13.60 11.47
N GLU A 56 2.76 13.85 12.27
CA GLU A 56 2.89 14.56 13.56
C GLU A 56 3.72 13.75 14.57
N LEU A 57 3.58 12.42 14.62
CA LEU A 57 4.43 11.56 15.45
C LEU A 57 5.93 11.71 15.11
N VAL A 58 6.25 11.78 13.82
CA VAL A 58 7.63 12.03 13.35
C VAL A 58 8.07 13.46 13.70
N ALA A 59 7.18 14.44 13.57
CA ALA A 59 7.45 15.83 13.93
C ALA A 59 7.74 15.97 15.43
N GLN A 60 6.99 15.29 16.29
CA GLN A 60 7.21 15.26 17.74
C GLN A 60 8.53 14.59 18.11
N GLY A 61 8.90 13.50 17.43
CA GLY A 61 10.21 12.87 17.57
C GLY A 61 11.36 13.81 17.19
N LYS A 62 11.19 14.63 16.14
CA LYS A 62 12.18 15.64 15.72
C LYS A 62 12.19 16.88 16.63
N ALA A 63 11.06 17.28 17.19
CA ALA A 63 10.98 18.44 18.08
C ALA A 63 11.55 18.13 19.47
N ASN A 64 11.41 16.88 19.93
CA ASN A 64 11.79 16.45 21.26
C ASN A 64 12.98 15.48 21.21
N LEU A 65 14.11 15.90 20.65
CA LEU A 65 15.35 15.08 20.61
C LEU A 65 15.84 14.66 22.01
N GLN A 66 15.44 15.40 23.04
CA GLN A 66 15.73 15.12 24.45
C GLN A 66 15.00 13.86 24.95
N SER A 67 13.96 13.43 24.22
CA SER A 67 13.06 12.34 24.57
C SER A 67 13.13 11.25 23.48
N PRO A 68 14.17 10.40 23.49
CA PRO A 68 14.44 9.42 22.42
C PRO A 68 13.32 8.39 22.24
N TRP A 69 12.50 8.16 23.26
CA TRP A 69 11.33 7.27 23.16
C TRP A 69 10.29 7.76 22.13
N LEU A 70 10.15 9.07 21.91
CA LEU A 70 9.24 9.61 20.90
C LEU A 70 9.73 9.30 19.48
N GLY A 71 11.03 9.42 19.24
CA GLY A 71 11.64 9.02 17.98
C GLY A 71 11.52 7.51 17.74
N LEU A 72 11.78 6.70 18.76
CA LEU A 72 11.70 5.24 18.66
C LEU A 72 10.27 4.74 18.40
N THR A 73 9.28 5.32 19.08
CA THR A 73 7.86 4.97 18.88
C THR A 73 7.35 5.38 17.50
N ALA A 74 7.73 6.57 17.02
CA ALA A 74 7.41 7.01 15.65
C ALA A 74 8.03 6.06 14.60
N PHE A 75 9.30 5.69 14.77
CA PHE A 75 9.98 4.74 13.90
C PHE A 75 9.33 3.36 13.93
N ALA A 76 9.10 2.78 15.12
CA ALA A 76 8.51 1.46 15.27
C ALA A 76 7.10 1.38 14.67
N THR A 77 6.29 2.43 14.87
CA THR A 77 4.93 2.53 14.32
C THR A 77 4.96 2.54 12.79
N LEU A 78 5.80 3.39 12.18
CA LEU A 78 5.92 3.46 10.72
C LEU A 78 6.51 2.18 10.12
N ALA A 79 7.56 1.63 10.72
CA ALA A 79 8.17 0.39 10.26
C ALA A 79 7.15 -0.76 10.26
N LEU A 80 6.43 -0.95 11.36
CA LEU A 80 5.44 -2.01 11.49
C LEU A 80 4.26 -1.81 10.53
N LEU A 81 3.75 -0.58 10.41
CA LEU A 81 2.65 -0.27 9.50
C LEU A 81 3.01 -0.51 8.03
N LEU A 82 4.17 -0.03 7.58
CA LEU A 82 4.60 -0.21 6.18
C LEU A 82 4.91 -1.68 5.89
N THR A 83 5.52 -2.42 6.83
CA THR A 83 5.75 -3.85 6.68
C THR A 83 4.43 -4.63 6.59
N LEU A 84 3.47 -4.36 7.47
CA LEU A 84 2.15 -4.99 7.42
C LEU A 84 1.43 -4.67 6.11
N LEU A 85 1.51 -3.43 5.63
CA LEU A 85 0.91 -3.01 4.38
C LEU A 85 1.50 -3.76 3.18
N VAL A 86 2.82 -3.95 3.15
CA VAL A 86 3.49 -4.75 2.12
C VAL A 86 3.03 -6.21 2.17
N PHE A 87 2.95 -6.81 3.36
CA PHE A 87 2.47 -8.19 3.49
C PHE A 87 1.01 -8.36 3.06
N ILE A 88 0.14 -7.41 3.41
CA ILE A 88 -1.25 -7.40 2.95
C ILE A 88 -1.28 -7.28 1.42
N GLY A 89 -0.47 -6.38 0.85
CA GLY A 89 -0.38 -6.20 -0.60
C GLY A 89 0.08 -7.47 -1.31
N GLU A 90 1.10 -8.14 -0.81
CA GLU A 90 1.57 -9.42 -1.35
C GLU A 90 0.53 -10.52 -1.18
N GLY A 91 -0.20 -10.57 -0.05
CA GLY A 91 -1.31 -11.50 0.15
C GLY A 91 -2.47 -11.27 -0.83
N VAL A 92 -2.81 -10.01 -1.12
CA VAL A 92 -3.79 -9.66 -2.16
C VAL A 92 -3.28 -10.09 -3.53
N ARG A 93 -2.03 -9.74 -3.87
CA ARG A 93 -1.42 -10.15 -5.13
C ARG A 93 -1.44 -11.67 -5.30
N ASP A 94 -1.13 -12.41 -4.25
CA ASP A 94 -1.08 -13.87 -4.24
C ASP A 94 -2.48 -14.50 -4.37
N ALA A 95 -3.50 -13.89 -3.75
CA ALA A 95 -4.90 -14.33 -3.88
C ALA A 95 -5.44 -14.16 -5.31
N PHE A 96 -4.92 -13.20 -6.07
CA PHE A 96 -5.33 -12.92 -7.44
C PHE A 96 -4.32 -13.42 -8.50
N ASP A 97 -3.27 -14.19 -8.14
CA ASP A 97 -2.37 -14.81 -9.14
C ASP A 97 -3.09 -15.98 -9.83
N PRO A 98 -3.42 -15.87 -11.14
CA PRO A 98 -4.18 -16.88 -11.86
C PRO A 98 -3.42 -18.20 -12.04
N ARG A 99 -2.10 -18.25 -11.80
CA ARG A 99 -1.32 -19.49 -11.91
C ARG A 99 -1.72 -20.54 -10.88
N LYS A 100 -2.29 -20.14 -9.73
CA LYS A 100 -2.80 -21.10 -8.74
C LYS A 100 -4.08 -21.79 -9.18
N ALA A 101 -4.84 -21.19 -10.10
CA ALA A 101 -6.06 -21.79 -10.64
C ALA A 101 -5.78 -22.93 -11.63
N LEU A 102 -4.60 -22.95 -12.27
CA LEU A 102 -4.24 -23.92 -13.31
C LEU A 102 -3.60 -25.22 -12.78
N LEU A 103 -3.29 -25.31 -11.49
CA LEU A 103 -2.71 -26.50 -10.85
C LEU A 103 -3.75 -27.39 -10.14
N ASN A 104 -5.02 -26.99 -10.14
CA ASN A 104 -6.13 -27.73 -9.53
C ASN A 104 -7.03 -28.44 -10.56
N ASP A 105 -6.64 -28.46 -11.83
CA ASP A 105 -7.24 -29.27 -12.91
C ASP A 105 -6.23 -30.34 -13.36
#